data_AF-A0A0L8FK14-F1
#
_entry.id   AF-A0A0L8FK14-F1
#
_cell.length_a   1.000
_cell.length_b   1.000
_cell.length_c   1.000
_cell.angle_alpha   90.00
_cell.angle_beta   90.00
_cell.angle_gamma   90.00
#
_symmetry.space_group_name_H-M   'P 1'
#
loop_
_entity.id
_entity.type
_entity.pdbx_description
1 polymer ?
#
loop_
_entity_poly.entity_id
_entity_poly.type
_entity_poly.pdbx_seq_one_letter_code
_entity_poly.pdbx_strand_id
1 'polypeptide(L)'
;FQTDQLKHYYQIIQYICPGTTIISDLWKAYNTIASLGYNHLTVNHSVNYIDPISHASTNYVEAMWNSAKRWNNKKIGTVRTCLNSYLLEFIW
;
A
#
# COMPACT_ATOMS: atom_id res chain seq x y z
N PHE A 1 12.87 20.40 1.45
CA PHE A 1 11.64 20.28 2.27
C PHE A 1 10.39 20.07 1.42
N GLN A 2 10.17 20.81 0.32
CA GLN A 2 9.03 20.58 -0.59
C GLN A 2 9.09 19.24 -1.37
N THR A 3 10.30 18.74 -1.66
CA THR A 3 10.54 17.62 -2.59
C THR A 3 10.23 16.22 -2.03
N ASP A 4 10.12 16.07 -0.70
CA ASP A 4 9.99 14.75 -0.06
C ASP A 4 8.53 14.28 0.06
N GLN A 5 7.61 15.24 0.17
CA GLN A 5 6.17 14.99 0.12
C GLN A 5 5.72 14.58 -1.29
N LEU A 6 6.34 15.15 -2.34
CA LEU A 6 5.97 14.82 -3.73
C LEU A 6 6.42 13.44 -4.17
N LYS A 7 7.53 12.93 -3.60
CA LYS A 7 7.99 11.57 -3.86
C LYS A 7 6.99 10.50 -3.43
N HIS A 8 6.27 10.73 -2.32
CA HIS A 8 5.34 9.74 -1.78
C HIS A 8 4.19 9.40 -2.73
N TYR A 9 3.68 10.39 -3.47
CA TYR A 9 2.57 10.17 -4.40
C TYR A 9 2.99 10.00 -5.86
N TYR A 10 4.26 10.22 -6.20
CA TYR A 10 4.73 10.14 -7.59
C TYR A 10 4.37 8.79 -8.23
N GLN A 11 4.54 7.69 -7.49
CA GLN A 11 4.20 6.35 -7.98
C GLN A 11 2.70 6.20 -8.27
N ILE A 12 1.84 6.78 -7.43
CA ILE A 12 0.39 6.76 -7.62
C ILE A 12 0.03 7.50 -8.91
N ILE A 13 0.51 8.74 -9.05
CA ILE A 13 0.21 9.59 -10.22
C ILE A 13 0.76 8.99 -11.52
N GLN A 14 1.96 8.39 -11.47
CA GLN A 14 2.63 7.86 -12.64
C GLN A 14 2.00 6.55 -13.15
N TYR A 15 1.51 5.70 -12.25
CA TYR A 15 1.13 4.31 -12.58
C TYR A 15 -0.36 4.00 -12.38
N ILE A 16 -1.12 4.85 -11.71
CA ILE A 16 -2.54 4.63 -11.43
C ILE A 16 -3.38 5.66 -12.18
N CYS A 17 -4.31 5.16 -13.01
CA CYS A 17 -5.21 6.00 -13.80
C CYS A 17 -6.03 6.95 -12.90
N PRO A 18 -6.15 8.24 -13.23
CA PRO A 18 -7.00 9.18 -12.50
C PRO A 18 -8.45 8.68 -12.37
N GLY A 19 -9.12 9.01 -11.26
CA GLY A 19 -10.47 8.54 -10.96
C GLY A 19 -10.57 7.08 -10.47
N THR A 20 -9.46 6.33 -10.45
CA THR A 20 -9.43 4.97 -9.86
C THR A 20 -9.76 5.01 -8.38
N THR A 21 -10.46 3.98 -7.90
CA THR A 21 -10.68 3.77 -6.47
C THR A 21 -9.42 3.24 -5.81
N ILE A 22 -8.88 3.98 -4.85
CA ILE A 22 -7.74 3.59 -4.02
C ILE A 22 -8.27 3.26 -2.63
N ILE A 23 -7.92 2.08 -2.12
CA ILE A 23 -8.25 1.65 -0.75
C ILE A 23 -6.95 1.59 0.05
N SER A 24 -6.90 2.30 1.19
CA SER A 24 -5.74 2.27 2.09
C SER A 24 -6.16 2.18 3.55
N ASP A 25 -5.18 2.02 4.44
CA ASP A 25 -5.38 2.30 5.86
C ASP A 25 -5.65 3.81 6.09
N LEU A 26 -6.07 4.15 7.31
CA LEU A 26 -6.32 5.54 7.74
C LEU A 26 -5.02 6.25 8.19
N TRP A 27 -3.89 6.02 7.52
CA TRP A 27 -2.67 6.74 7.84
C TRP A 27 -2.72 8.18 7.32
N LYS A 28 -2.35 9.15 8.16
CA LYS A 28 -2.47 10.59 7.90
C LYS A 28 -1.80 11.06 6.59
N ALA A 29 -0.72 10.39 6.17
CA ALA A 29 -0.02 10.72 4.93
C ALA A 29 -0.88 10.47 3.67
N TYR A 30 -1.88 9.60 3.75
CA TYR A 30 -2.75 9.24 2.63
C TYR A 30 -3.97 10.16 2.46
N ASN A 31 -4.24 11.05 3.42
CA ASN A 31 -5.41 11.94 3.37
C ASN A 31 -5.43 12.86 2.14
N THR A 32 -4.28 13.11 1.50
CA THR A 32 -4.17 13.95 0.31
C THR A 32 -4.55 13.22 -0.98
N ILE A 33 -4.66 11.89 -0.98
CA ILE A 33 -4.95 11.09 -2.19
C ILE A 33 -6.28 11.50 -2.84
N ALA A 34 -7.32 11.76 -2.04
CA ALA A 34 -8.60 12.25 -2.55
C ALA A 34 -8.46 13.57 -3.33
N SER A 35 -7.60 14.49 -2.86
CA SER A 35 -7.36 15.78 -3.53
C SER A 35 -6.61 15.68 -4.86
N LEU A 36 -5.99 14.53 -5.13
CA LEU A 36 -5.30 14.24 -6.39
C LEU A 36 -6.25 13.73 -7.49
N GLY A 37 -7.56 13.64 -7.22
CA GLY A 37 -8.56 13.20 -8.19
C GLY A 37 -8.81 11.69 -8.20
N TYR A 38 -8.44 10.99 -7.12
CA TYR A 38 -8.76 9.57 -6.91
C TYR A 38 -9.97 9.41 -6.01
N ASN A 39 -10.74 8.34 -6.21
CA ASN A 39 -11.78 7.95 -5.26
C ASN A 39 -11.12 7.21 -4.09
N HIS A 40 -10.89 7.90 -2.98
CA HIS A 40 -10.13 7.34 -1.85
C HIS A 40 -11.06 6.79 -0.77
N LEU A 41 -10.98 5.49 -0.53
CA LEU A 41 -11.62 4.82 0.60
C LEU A 41 -10.56 4.45 1.64
N THR A 42 -10.90 4.58 2.91
CA THR A 42 -9.99 4.34 4.02
C THR A 42 -10.56 3.32 4.99
N VAL A 43 -9.71 2.47 5.54
CA VAL A 43 -10.07 1.50 6.58
C VAL A 43 -9.43 1.91 7.90
N ASN A 44 -10.25 2.03 8.95
CA ASN A 44 -9.77 2.30 10.30
C ASN A 44 -9.60 0.99 11.08
N HIS A 45 -8.39 0.43 11.06
CA HIS A 45 -8.05 -0.82 11.74
C HIS A 45 -8.15 -0.78 13.27
N SER A 46 -8.26 0.40 13.89
CA SER A 46 -8.55 0.49 15.33
C SER A 46 -10.02 0.24 15.66
N VAL A 47 -10.90 0.28 14.65
CA VAL A 47 -12.35 0.14 14.82
C VAL A 47 -12.86 -1.12 14.11
N ASN A 48 -12.53 -1.28 12.82
CA ASN A 48 -13.03 -2.37 11.99
C ASN A 48 -11.94 -2.90 11.04
N TYR A 49 -12.00 -4.19 10.69
CA TYR A 49 -11.17 -4.79 9.63
C TYR A 49 -11.75 -4.60 8.22
N ILE A 50 -13.07 -4.41 8.13
CA ILE A 50 -13.81 -4.10 6.91
C ILE A 50 -14.69 -2.91 7.25
N ASP A 51 -14.64 -1.85 6.45
CA ASP A 51 -15.49 -0.69 6.67
C ASP A 51 -16.97 -1.07 6.44
N PRO A 52 -17.88 -0.84 7.40
CA PRO A 52 -19.25 -1.32 7.30
C PRO A 52 -20.12 -0.55 6.30
N ILE A 53 -19.69 0.65 5.87
CA ILE A 53 -20.47 1.53 4.97
C ILE A 53 -20.03 1.33 3.53
N SER A 54 -18.71 1.42 3.28
CA SER A 54 -18.11 1.31 1.96
C SER A 54 -17.72 -0.12 1.59
N HIS A 55 -17.71 -1.04 2.55
CA HIS A 55 -17.17 -2.40 2.42
C HIS A 55 -15.69 -2.46 2.00
N ALA A 56 -14.96 -1.35 2.17
CA ALA A 56 -13.54 -1.28 1.88
C ALA A 56 -12.73 -2.17 2.84
N SER A 57 -11.70 -2.83 2.31
CA SER A 57 -10.76 -3.63 3.10
C SER A 57 -9.36 -3.62 2.48
N THR A 58 -8.33 -3.72 3.31
CA THR A 58 -6.91 -3.89 2.90
C THR A 58 -6.41 -5.32 3.14
N ASN A 59 -7.30 -6.24 3.53
CA ASN A 59 -6.96 -7.60 3.94
C ASN A 59 -6.18 -8.38 2.87
N TYR A 60 -6.54 -8.21 1.59
CA TYR A 60 -5.87 -8.93 0.50
C TYR A 60 -4.40 -8.51 0.35
N VAL A 61 -4.14 -7.19 0.35
CA VAL A 61 -2.76 -6.67 0.23
C VAL A 61 -1.95 -6.99 1.48
N GLU A 62 -2.55 -6.95 2.67
CA GLU A 62 -1.91 -7.36 3.93
C GLU A 62 -1.55 -8.85 3.94
N ALA A 63 -2.45 -9.73 3.48
CA ALA A 63 -2.21 -11.16 3.38
C ALA A 63 -1.10 -11.49 2.37
N MET A 64 -1.09 -10.80 1.22
CA MET A 64 -0.03 -10.90 0.22
C MET A 64 1.33 -10.51 0.82
N TRP A 65 1.41 -9.34 1.47
CA TRP A 65 2.63 -8.90 2.15
C TRP A 65 3.06 -9.83 3.28
N ASN A 66 2.12 -10.41 4.03
CA ASN A 66 2.44 -11.39 5.06
C ASN A 66 3.09 -12.64 4.46
N SER A 67 2.61 -13.10 3.31
CA SER A 67 3.20 -14.24 2.58
C SER A 67 4.64 -13.93 2.14
N ALA A 68 4.88 -12.76 1.55
CA ALA A 68 6.22 -12.31 1.16
C ALA A 68 7.17 -12.23 2.38
N LYS A 69 6.72 -11.57 3.46
CA LYS A 69 7.50 -11.44 4.71
C LYS A 69 7.82 -12.79 5.33
N ARG A 70 6.87 -13.75 5.30
CA ARG A 70 7.08 -15.08 5.89
C ARG A 70 8.25 -15.80 5.24
N TRP A 71 8.42 -15.68 3.91
CA TRP A 71 9.57 -16.27 3.22
C TRP A 71 10.88 -15.61 3.65
N ASN A 72 10.92 -14.27 3.68
CA ASN A 72 12.11 -13.53 4.11
C ASN A 72 12.48 -13.82 5.58
N ASN A 73 11.49 -13.95 6.46
CA ASN A 73 11.70 -14.25 7.88
C ASN A 73 12.27 -15.66 8.09
N LYS A 74 11.86 -16.65 7.27
CA LYS A 74 12.47 -18.01 7.29
C LYS A 74 13.98 -17.98 6.96
N LYS A 75 14.45 -16.95 6.28
CA LYS A 75 15.86 -16.74 5.92
C LYS A 75 16.60 -15.82 6.89
N ILE A 76 15.95 -15.37 7.98
CA ILE A 76 16.50 -14.40 8.95
C ILE A 76 16.77 -13.05 8.26
N GLY A 77 15.94 -12.72 7.27
CA GLY A 77 16.11 -11.56 6.44
C GLY A 77 16.97 -11.83 5.21
N THR A 78 17.16 -10.78 4.42
CA THR A 78 17.88 -10.80 3.15
C THR A 78 18.76 -9.57 3.08
N VAL A 79 19.94 -9.69 2.47
CA VAL A 79 20.79 -8.54 2.15
C VAL A 79 20.04 -7.59 1.23
N ARG A 80 20.02 -6.28 1.54
CA ARG A 80 19.23 -5.26 0.83
C ARG A 80 19.38 -5.30 -0.71
N THR A 81 20.57 -5.63 -1.20
CA THR A 81 20.85 -5.75 -2.65
C THR A 81 20.05 -6.86 -3.34
N CYS A 82 19.69 -7.92 -2.62
CA CYS A 82 18.92 -9.05 -3.14
C CYS A 82 17.41 -8.91 -2.88
N LEU A 83 16.96 -7.86 -2.18
CA LEU A 83 15.55 -7.69 -1.87
C LEU A 83 14.70 -7.53 -3.15
N ASN A 84 15.19 -6.76 -4.11
CA ASN A 84 14.47 -6.53 -5.37
C ASN A 84 14.30 -7.82 -6.18
N SER A 85 15.33 -8.66 -6.28
CA SER A 85 15.22 -9.93 -7.02
C SER A 85 14.20 -10.87 -6.39
N TYR A 86 14.18 -10.98 -5.05
CA TYR A 86 13.19 -11.83 -4.38
C TYR A 86 11.78 -11.27 -4.42
N LEU A 87 11.60 -9.95 -4.40
CA LEU A 87 10.29 -9.35 -4.61
C LEU A 87 9.77 -9.63 -6.02
N LEU A 88 10.63 -9.57 -7.05
CA LEU A 88 10.27 -9.94 -8.41
C LEU A 88 9.90 -11.42 -8.53
N GLU A 89 10.68 -12.32 -7.92
CA GLU A 89 10.37 -13.76 -7.88
C GLU A 89 9.06 -14.05 -7.14
N PHE A 90 8.70 -13.27 -6.13
CA PHE A 90 7.44 -13.43 -5.40
C PHE A 90 6.21 -12.96 -6.20
N ILE A 91 6.39 -11.98 -7.09
CA ILE A 91 5.30 -11.38 -7.89
C ILE A 91 5.02 -12.17 -9.18
N TRP A 92 6.01 -12.91 -9.70
CA TRP A 92 5.89 -13.73 -10.92
C TRP A 92 5.05 -15.00 -10.70
#